data_AF-A0A1C4ZRT2-F1
#
_entry.id   AF-A0A1C4ZRT2-F1
#
_cell.length_a   1.000
_cell.length_b   1.000
_cell.length_c   1.000
_cell.angle_alpha   90.00
_cell.angle_beta   90.00
_cell.angle_gamma   90.00
#
_symmetry.space_group_name_H-M   'P 1'
#
loop_
_entity.id
_entity.type
_entity.pdbx_description
1 polymer ?
#
loop_
_entity_poly.entity_id
_entity_poly.type
_entity_poly.pdbx_seq_one_letter_code
_entity_poly.pdbx_strand_id
1 'polypeptide(L)'
;MPGWAGRGGRQRRAFVVGGALFAIAVVMLLAAWRSTGFLSDLLLNLGASVVLAAISYVIFDPLFEEARKARVQEHLSFDQQAFVTRLHRSGRRVRILDTWTILLEQRHREDTLSAVRAALANGAQVQLLLLDPDCTAAQQRSEELERQRVDVPRQIRTNLRHLAAFAEALDSRLRHRLQVRLYDASPSIQLYQWDGRALISFFPIGKLSFNVPQLEVDMDSPWGGFVHARFEELWEHEQATLDLERYWSVTVTLRHDESDVVEVRVPFVTVDGQHYVDCRGFRVTGPLTVRAVLPPRAPGAAPGVFALAEPADGDRTPVAVVKRHFDQKYGHDDGERDVRRLVPPPGDARTPAPRPATAGDTHAR
;
A
#
# COMPACT_ATOMS: atom_id res chain seq x y z
N MET A 1 -15.54 16.21 -21.14
CA MET A 1 -15.97 14.92 -21.72
C MET A 1 -16.06 15.06 -23.23
N PRO A 2 -15.16 14.42 -23.98
CA PRO A 2 -15.59 13.36 -24.91
C PRO A 2 -14.63 12.15 -24.86
N GLY A 3 -15.14 10.92 -24.99
CA GLY A 3 -14.26 9.76 -25.17
C GLY A 3 -14.83 8.38 -24.84
N TRP A 4 -15.99 8.28 -24.19
CA TRP A 4 -16.56 6.96 -23.84
C TRP A 4 -17.40 6.29 -24.95
N ALA A 5 -17.71 7.00 -26.03
CA ALA A 5 -18.52 6.46 -27.14
C ALA A 5 -17.74 5.61 -28.17
N GLY A 6 -16.41 5.48 -28.05
CA GLY A 6 -15.56 4.90 -29.11
C GLY A 6 -15.31 3.38 -29.05
N ARG A 7 -15.46 2.74 -27.89
CA ARG A 7 -15.03 1.33 -27.70
C ARG A 7 -15.99 0.31 -28.30
N GLY A 8 -17.30 0.47 -28.10
CA GLY A 8 -18.30 -0.39 -28.75
C GLY A 8 -18.32 -0.24 -30.27
N GLY A 9 -17.90 0.92 -30.78
CA GLY A 9 -17.87 1.21 -32.21
C GLY A 9 -16.83 0.41 -32.99
N ARG A 10 -15.63 0.19 -32.44
CA ARG A 10 -14.57 -0.56 -33.15
C ARG A 10 -14.84 -2.05 -33.19
N GLN A 11 -15.25 -2.67 -32.08
CA GLN A 11 -15.66 -4.07 -32.07
C GLN A 11 -16.87 -4.30 -32.98
N ARG A 12 -17.90 -3.44 -32.91
CA ARG A 12 -19.03 -3.52 -33.85
C ARG A 12 -18.59 -3.36 -35.30
N ARG A 13 -17.67 -2.44 -35.60
CA ARG A 13 -17.11 -2.30 -36.97
C ARG A 13 -16.33 -3.54 -37.40
N ALA A 14 -15.53 -4.15 -36.54
CA ALA A 14 -14.81 -5.38 -36.87
C ALA A 14 -15.77 -6.54 -37.15
N PHE A 15 -16.83 -6.71 -36.34
CA PHE A 15 -17.87 -7.71 -36.60
C PHE A 15 -18.69 -7.41 -37.86
N VAL A 16 -19.00 -6.13 -38.13
CA VAL A 16 -19.74 -5.72 -39.33
C VAL A 16 -18.91 -5.91 -40.59
N VAL A 17 -17.63 -5.50 -40.57
CA VAL A 17 -16.70 -5.65 -41.71
C VAL A 17 -16.38 -7.12 -41.93
N GLY A 18 -16.06 -7.88 -40.89
CA GLY A 18 -15.84 -9.32 -40.96
C GLY A 18 -17.07 -10.08 -41.47
N GLY A 19 -18.26 -9.72 -40.97
CA GLY A 19 -19.53 -10.29 -41.42
C GLY A 19 -19.86 -9.95 -42.88
N ALA A 20 -19.59 -8.72 -43.32
CA ALA A 20 -19.78 -8.30 -44.72
C ALA A 20 -18.82 -9.04 -45.66
N LEU A 21 -17.54 -9.16 -45.30
CA LEU A 21 -16.55 -9.92 -46.08
C LEU A 21 -16.93 -11.40 -46.18
N PHE A 22 -17.39 -11.99 -45.07
CA PHE A 22 -17.87 -13.38 -45.07
C PHE A 22 -19.11 -13.56 -45.96
N ALA A 23 -20.08 -12.65 -45.89
CA ALA A 23 -21.26 -12.69 -46.75
C ALA A 23 -20.90 -12.56 -48.23
N ILE A 24 -19.99 -11.66 -48.59
CA ILE A 24 -19.48 -11.51 -49.96
C ILE A 24 -18.81 -12.81 -50.41
N ALA A 25 -17.98 -13.43 -49.58
CA ALA A 25 -17.31 -14.68 -49.92
C ALA A 25 -18.29 -15.84 -50.12
N VAL A 26 -19.34 -15.95 -49.29
CA VAL A 26 -20.41 -16.95 -49.46
C VAL A 26 -21.16 -16.74 -50.77
N VAL A 27 -21.49 -15.49 -51.12
CA VAL A 27 -22.13 -15.16 -52.40
C VAL A 27 -21.23 -15.53 -53.59
N MET A 28 -19.93 -15.25 -53.50
CA MET A 28 -18.97 -15.61 -54.55
C MET A 28 -18.84 -17.13 -54.72
N LEU A 29 -18.82 -17.89 -53.64
CA LEU A 29 -18.77 -19.36 -53.68
C LEU A 29 -20.07 -19.97 -54.24
N LEU A 30 -21.23 -19.44 -53.86
CA LEU A 30 -22.53 -19.85 -54.42
C LEU A 30 -22.65 -19.52 -55.91
N ALA A 31 -22.14 -18.36 -56.33
CA ALA A 31 -22.10 -17.96 -57.74
C ALA A 31 -21.15 -18.85 -58.55
N ALA A 32 -19.99 -19.19 -57.98
CA ALA A 32 -19.04 -20.12 -58.59
C ALA A 32 -19.69 -21.48 -58.86
N TRP A 33 -20.41 -22.03 -57.87
CA TRP A 33 -21.07 -23.33 -57.97
C TRP A 33 -22.15 -23.40 -59.07
N ARG A 34 -22.71 -22.26 -59.47
CA ARG A 34 -23.71 -22.15 -60.54
C ARG A 34 -23.11 -21.84 -61.92
N SER A 35 -21.82 -21.47 -61.96
CA SER A 35 -21.13 -21.10 -63.20
C SER A 35 -20.21 -22.24 -63.67
N THR A 36 -19.97 -22.34 -64.98
CA THR A 36 -19.05 -23.32 -65.56
C THR A 36 -17.91 -22.63 -66.30
N GLY A 37 -16.69 -23.19 -66.23
CA GLY A 37 -15.50 -22.67 -66.91
C GLY A 37 -14.72 -21.62 -66.11
N PHE A 38 -13.98 -20.76 -66.79
CA PHE A 38 -12.99 -19.83 -66.20
C PHE A 38 -13.53 -18.95 -65.05
N LEU A 39 -14.80 -18.51 -65.13
CA LEU A 39 -15.41 -17.67 -64.10
C LEU A 39 -15.58 -18.40 -62.76
N SER A 40 -15.83 -19.72 -62.80
CA SER A 40 -15.93 -20.56 -61.61
C SER A 40 -14.58 -20.63 -60.88
N ASP A 41 -13.49 -20.88 -61.62
CA ASP A 41 -12.15 -21.01 -61.05
C ASP A 41 -11.67 -19.68 -60.45
N LEU A 42 -11.97 -18.56 -61.12
CA LEU A 42 -11.67 -17.23 -60.59
C LEU A 42 -12.45 -16.95 -59.29
N LEU A 43 -13.76 -17.19 -59.28
CA LEU A 43 -14.61 -16.95 -58.11
C LEU A 43 -14.28 -17.88 -56.93
N LEU A 44 -13.89 -19.13 -57.19
CA LEU A 44 -13.42 -20.06 -56.17
C LEU A 44 -12.12 -19.57 -55.51
N ASN A 45 -11.11 -19.18 -56.31
CA ASN A 45 -9.84 -18.70 -55.78
C ASN A 45 -9.99 -17.38 -55.02
N LEU A 46 -10.79 -16.45 -55.54
CA LEU A 46 -11.01 -15.16 -54.91
C LEU A 46 -11.89 -15.30 -53.66
N GLY A 47 -12.96 -16.12 -53.72
CA GLY A 47 -13.81 -16.43 -52.58
C GLY A 47 -13.03 -17.07 -51.43
N ALA A 48 -12.19 -18.07 -51.72
CA ALA A 48 -11.34 -18.72 -50.72
C ALA A 48 -10.36 -17.74 -50.07
N SER A 49 -9.77 -16.83 -50.86
CA SER A 49 -8.86 -15.79 -50.37
C SER A 49 -9.57 -14.78 -49.45
N VAL A 50 -10.81 -14.40 -49.78
CA VAL A 50 -11.62 -13.49 -48.96
C VAL A 50 -12.09 -14.16 -47.67
N VAL A 51 -12.48 -15.44 -47.70
CA VAL A 51 -12.79 -16.20 -46.47
C VAL A 51 -11.58 -16.24 -45.55
N LEU A 52 -10.39 -16.55 -46.08
CA LEU A 52 -9.16 -16.59 -45.30
C LEU A 52 -8.83 -15.23 -44.67
N ALA A 53 -9.01 -14.15 -45.44
CA ALA A 53 -8.81 -12.79 -44.94
C ALA A 53 -9.82 -12.41 -43.84
N ALA A 54 -11.09 -12.80 -43.99
CA ALA A 54 -12.13 -12.53 -42.99
C ALA A 54 -11.88 -13.32 -41.68
N ILE A 55 -11.53 -14.60 -41.79
CA ILE A 55 -11.15 -15.43 -40.64
C ILE A 55 -9.91 -14.86 -39.95
N SER A 56 -8.90 -14.49 -40.72
CA SER A 56 -7.68 -13.86 -40.21
C SER A 56 -8.00 -12.58 -39.42
N TYR A 57 -8.85 -11.72 -39.96
CA TYR A 57 -9.23 -10.46 -39.29
C TYR A 57 -10.05 -10.68 -38.02
N VAL A 58 -10.97 -11.66 -38.02
CA VAL A 58 -11.82 -11.94 -36.85
C VAL A 58 -11.05 -12.64 -35.73
N ILE A 59 -10.05 -13.47 -36.04
CA ILE A 59 -9.30 -14.25 -35.05
C ILE A 59 -8.04 -13.51 -34.59
N PHE A 60 -7.23 -12.96 -35.50
CA PHE A 60 -5.94 -12.39 -35.15
C PHE A 60 -6.05 -11.01 -34.51
N ASP A 61 -6.97 -10.13 -34.92
CA ASP A 61 -7.07 -8.79 -34.31
C ASP A 61 -7.40 -8.84 -32.81
N PRO A 62 -8.39 -9.64 -32.33
CA PRO A 62 -8.63 -9.81 -30.90
C PRO A 62 -7.41 -10.38 -30.17
N LEU A 63 -6.74 -11.36 -30.77
CA LEU A 63 -5.58 -12.03 -30.17
C LEU A 63 -4.36 -11.09 -30.11
N PHE A 64 -4.17 -10.24 -31.10
CA PHE A 64 -3.15 -9.19 -31.10
C PHE A 64 -3.49 -8.04 -30.15
N GLU A 65 -4.76 -7.69 -29.97
CA GLU A 65 -5.19 -6.73 -28.95
C GLU A 65 -4.99 -7.29 -27.53
N GLU A 66 -5.32 -8.56 -27.28
CA GLU A 66 -5.04 -9.26 -26.02
C GLU A 66 -3.52 -9.32 -25.76
N ALA A 67 -2.73 -9.65 -26.78
CA ALA A 67 -1.27 -9.64 -26.72
C ALA A 67 -0.68 -8.22 -26.53
N ARG A 68 -1.32 -7.18 -27.07
CA ARG A 68 -0.96 -5.78 -26.83
C ARG A 68 -1.32 -5.30 -25.42
N LYS A 69 -2.45 -5.75 -24.85
CA LYS A 69 -2.79 -5.52 -23.43
C LYS A 69 -1.81 -6.22 -22.49
N ALA A 70 -1.29 -7.37 -22.90
CA ALA A 70 -0.22 -8.07 -22.20
C ALA A 70 1.17 -7.43 -22.39
N ARG A 71 1.31 -6.39 -23.22
CA ARG A 71 2.59 -5.72 -23.47
C ARG A 71 2.92 -4.82 -22.28
N VAL A 72 3.60 -5.42 -21.32
CA VAL A 72 4.27 -4.73 -20.22
C VAL A 72 5.26 -3.74 -20.82
N GLN A 73 5.09 -2.45 -20.52
CA GLN A 73 6.07 -1.44 -20.89
C GLN A 73 7.09 -1.32 -19.77
N GLU A 74 8.35 -1.61 -20.07
CA GLU A 74 9.44 -1.46 -19.12
C GLU A 74 9.96 -0.02 -19.13
N HIS A 75 10.12 0.56 -17.94
CA HIS A 75 10.80 1.83 -17.70
C HIS A 75 12.08 1.54 -16.93
N LEU A 76 13.18 2.22 -17.24
CA LEU A 76 14.49 1.95 -16.60
C LEU A 76 14.51 2.27 -15.09
N SER A 77 13.68 3.23 -14.67
CA SER A 77 13.55 3.68 -13.29
C SER A 77 12.19 4.34 -13.07
N PHE A 78 11.88 4.69 -11.82
CA PHE A 78 10.65 5.40 -11.47
C PHE A 78 10.73 6.89 -11.79
N ASP A 79 9.92 7.34 -12.76
CA ASP A 79 9.76 8.76 -13.08
C ASP A 79 8.70 9.40 -12.18
N GLN A 80 9.17 10.09 -11.13
CA GLN A 80 8.34 10.76 -10.14
C GLN A 80 7.46 11.85 -10.77
N GLN A 81 8.01 12.64 -11.70
CA GLN A 81 7.28 13.77 -12.28
C GLN A 81 6.17 13.29 -13.22
N ALA A 82 6.44 12.25 -14.01
CA ALA A 82 5.41 11.60 -14.82
C ALA A 82 4.30 11.01 -13.94
N PHE A 83 4.66 10.35 -12.83
CA PHE A 83 3.68 9.81 -11.90
C PHE A 83 2.84 10.90 -11.22
N VAL A 84 3.45 11.98 -10.73
CA VAL A 84 2.74 13.14 -10.14
C VAL A 84 1.76 13.77 -11.15
N THR A 85 2.18 13.89 -12.41
CA THR A 85 1.30 14.38 -13.49
C THR A 85 0.09 13.47 -13.71
N ARG A 86 0.29 12.15 -13.62
CA ARG A 86 -0.79 11.15 -13.71
C ARG A 86 -1.72 11.24 -12.50
N LEU A 87 -1.18 11.37 -11.28
CA LEU A 87 -1.95 11.57 -10.05
C LEU A 87 -2.91 12.75 -10.13
N HIS A 88 -2.42 13.91 -10.62
CA HIS A 88 -3.25 15.11 -10.78
C HIS A 88 -4.54 14.88 -11.60
N ARG A 89 -4.51 13.93 -12.54
CA ARG A 89 -5.61 13.64 -13.47
C ARG A 89 -6.46 12.45 -13.02
N SER A 90 -6.01 11.70 -12.01
CA SER A 90 -6.72 10.52 -11.52
C SER A 90 -8.07 10.91 -10.94
N GLY A 91 -9.09 10.12 -11.26
CA GLY A 91 -10.46 10.37 -10.80
C GLY A 91 -11.15 9.17 -10.16
N ARG A 92 -10.52 7.98 -10.21
CA ARG A 92 -11.14 6.74 -9.71
C ARG A 92 -10.37 6.16 -8.53
N ARG A 93 -9.08 5.85 -8.72
CA ARG A 93 -8.32 5.09 -7.72
C ARG A 93 -6.83 5.38 -7.83
N VAL A 94 -6.19 5.58 -6.69
CA VAL A 94 -4.74 5.68 -6.54
C VAL A 94 -4.33 4.73 -5.43
N ARG A 95 -3.33 3.90 -5.71
CA ARG A 95 -2.75 3.00 -4.71
C ARG A 95 -1.25 3.10 -4.70
N ILE A 96 -0.67 3.16 -3.52
CA ILE A 96 0.77 3.12 -3.31
C ILE A 96 1.03 1.99 -2.32
N LEU A 97 1.82 0.99 -2.73
CA LEU A 97 2.40 0.00 -1.82
C LEU A 97 3.92 0.08 -1.96
N ASP A 98 4.59 0.38 -0.85
CA ASP A 98 6.05 0.53 -0.83
C ASP A 98 6.60 0.26 0.58
N THR A 99 7.93 0.25 0.71
CA THR A 99 8.60 0.31 2.02
C THR A 99 8.44 1.70 2.61
N TRP A 100 8.96 2.71 1.91
CA TRP A 100 8.59 4.12 2.01
C TRP A 100 8.51 4.67 0.58
N THR A 101 7.69 5.71 0.34
CA THR A 101 7.64 6.33 -0.98
C THR A 101 8.64 7.48 -1.10
N ILE A 102 9.40 7.50 -2.20
CA ILE A 102 10.28 8.62 -2.56
C ILE A 102 9.50 9.91 -2.89
N LEU A 103 8.21 9.79 -3.23
CA LEU A 103 7.37 10.92 -3.63
C LEU A 103 7.21 11.99 -2.54
N LEU A 104 7.44 11.61 -1.28
CA LEU A 104 7.33 12.50 -0.12
C LEU A 104 8.69 13.02 0.35
N GLU A 105 9.76 12.75 -0.39
CA GLU A 105 11.07 13.35 -0.16
C GLU A 105 11.12 14.80 -0.65
N GLN A 106 12.04 15.58 -0.07
CA GLN A 106 11.98 17.04 0.00
C GLN A 106 11.76 17.77 -1.34
N ARG A 107 12.28 17.23 -2.45
CA ARG A 107 12.17 17.84 -3.78
C ARG A 107 10.77 17.72 -4.41
N HIS A 108 10.04 16.65 -4.12
CA HIS A 108 8.78 16.31 -4.81
C HIS A 108 7.57 16.25 -3.88
N ARG A 109 7.78 16.42 -2.57
CA ARG A 109 6.75 16.31 -1.55
C ARG A 109 5.56 17.24 -1.80
N GLU A 110 5.79 18.52 -2.03
CA GLU A 110 4.71 19.51 -2.17
C GLU A 110 3.88 19.25 -3.43
N ASP A 111 4.54 19.01 -4.56
CA ASP A 111 3.89 18.66 -5.82
C ASP A 111 3.09 17.36 -5.68
N THR A 112 3.65 16.36 -5.01
CA THR A 112 2.96 15.09 -4.75
C THR A 112 1.72 15.28 -3.88
N LEU A 113 1.83 15.99 -2.75
CA LEU A 113 0.69 16.21 -1.85
C LEU A 113 -0.39 17.06 -2.53
N SER A 114 0.00 18.03 -3.36
CA SER A 114 -0.90 18.79 -4.22
C SER A 114 -1.63 17.89 -5.23
N ALA A 115 -0.91 16.98 -5.89
CA ALA A 115 -1.48 16.01 -6.82
C ALA A 115 -2.43 15.02 -6.14
N VAL A 116 -2.10 14.53 -4.95
CA VAL A 116 -2.98 13.69 -4.14
C VAL A 116 -4.27 14.45 -3.78
N ARG A 117 -4.16 15.72 -3.37
CA ARG A 117 -5.32 16.57 -3.09
C ARG A 117 -6.20 16.73 -4.33
N ALA A 118 -5.60 16.97 -5.50
CA ALA A 118 -6.32 17.05 -6.76
C ALA A 118 -7.04 15.73 -7.12
N ALA A 119 -6.36 14.59 -6.97
CA ALA A 119 -6.97 13.28 -7.20
C ALA A 119 -8.20 13.03 -6.30
N LEU A 120 -8.08 13.34 -5.01
CA LEU A 120 -9.19 13.24 -4.04
C LEU A 120 -10.38 14.12 -4.46
N ALA A 121 -10.10 15.36 -4.87
CA ALA A 121 -11.11 16.31 -5.34
C ALA A 121 -11.80 15.84 -6.64
N ASN A 122 -11.07 15.15 -7.53
CA ASN A 122 -11.60 14.60 -8.77
C ASN A 122 -12.52 13.39 -8.57
N GLY A 123 -12.54 12.75 -7.40
CA GLY A 123 -13.29 11.51 -7.21
C GLY A 123 -12.49 10.35 -6.64
N ALA A 124 -11.16 10.41 -6.70
CA ALA A 124 -10.34 9.23 -6.48
C ALA A 124 -10.35 8.78 -5.01
N GLN A 125 -10.35 7.47 -4.81
CA GLN A 125 -9.94 6.85 -3.55
C GLN A 125 -8.42 6.71 -3.56
N VAL A 126 -7.74 7.24 -2.54
CA VAL A 126 -6.29 7.18 -2.40
C VAL A 126 -5.93 6.29 -1.23
N GLN A 127 -5.24 5.20 -1.51
CA GLN A 127 -4.81 4.22 -0.51
C GLN A 127 -3.29 4.12 -0.51
N LEU A 128 -2.67 4.35 0.64
CA LEU A 128 -1.23 4.20 0.83
C LEU A 128 -0.99 3.09 1.85
N LEU A 129 -0.16 2.13 1.46
CA LEU A 129 0.25 1.00 2.25
C LEU A 129 1.79 1.03 2.37
N LEU A 130 2.29 1.46 3.52
CA LEU A 130 3.72 1.62 3.78
C LEU A 130 4.19 0.59 4.80
N LEU A 131 5.47 0.23 4.80
CA LEU A 131 5.98 -0.74 5.77
C LEU A 131 5.94 -0.14 7.19
N ASP A 132 5.63 -0.95 8.20
CA ASP A 132 5.71 -0.54 9.61
C ASP A 132 7.18 -0.27 9.98
N PRO A 133 7.57 0.94 10.45
CA PRO A 133 8.96 1.23 10.80
C PRO A 133 9.47 0.43 12.00
N ASP A 134 8.57 -0.13 12.81
CA ASP A 134 8.87 -0.87 14.02
C ASP A 134 8.85 -2.40 13.79
N CYS A 135 8.73 -2.87 12.54
CA CYS A 135 8.77 -4.29 12.23
C CYS A 135 10.15 -4.81 11.82
N THR A 136 10.33 -6.13 11.93
CA THR A 136 11.58 -6.81 11.57
C THR A 136 11.93 -6.61 10.09
N ALA A 137 10.94 -6.61 9.20
CA ALA A 137 11.18 -6.42 7.78
C ALA A 137 11.74 -5.02 7.45
N ALA A 138 11.37 -3.98 8.21
CA ALA A 138 11.94 -2.65 8.03
C ALA A 138 13.43 -2.60 8.42
N GLN A 139 13.81 -3.31 9.49
CA GLN A 139 15.20 -3.44 9.91
C GLN A 139 16.03 -4.23 8.88
N GLN A 140 15.54 -5.40 8.46
CA GLN A 140 16.17 -6.20 7.41
C GLN A 140 16.39 -5.39 6.13
N ARG A 141 15.39 -4.60 5.73
CA ARG A 141 15.52 -3.75 4.54
C ARG A 141 16.57 -2.66 4.72
N SER A 142 16.72 -2.12 5.92
CA SER A 142 17.79 -1.17 6.23
C SER A 142 19.17 -1.81 6.13
N GLU A 143 19.33 -3.05 6.63
CA GLU A 143 20.56 -3.83 6.52
C GLU A 143 20.90 -4.14 5.06
N GLU A 144 19.91 -4.55 4.25
CA GLU A 144 20.11 -4.78 2.82
C GLU A 144 20.61 -3.53 2.09
N LEU A 145 20.18 -2.34 2.53
CA LEU A 145 20.52 -1.04 1.94
C LEU A 145 21.68 -0.33 2.64
N GLU A 146 22.40 -0.99 3.55
CA GLU A 146 23.48 -0.40 4.34
C GLU A 146 24.53 0.31 3.47
N ARG A 147 24.91 -0.29 2.32
CA ARG A 147 25.88 0.30 1.38
C ARG A 147 25.44 1.67 0.84
N GLN A 148 24.14 1.93 0.83
CA GLN A 148 23.56 3.20 0.39
C GLN A 148 23.31 4.17 1.53
N ARG A 149 23.61 3.77 2.78
CA ARG A 149 23.45 4.57 3.99
C ARG A 149 22.02 5.05 4.20
N VAL A 150 21.04 4.19 3.88
CA VAL A 150 19.62 4.48 4.05
C VAL A 150 19.14 3.85 5.35
N ASP A 151 18.64 4.69 6.26
CA ASP A 151 17.89 4.29 7.45
C ASP A 151 16.40 4.19 7.09
N VAL A 152 15.97 2.97 6.78
CA VAL A 152 14.61 2.70 6.28
C VAL A 152 13.53 3.07 7.31
N PRO A 153 13.60 2.62 8.58
CA PRO A 153 12.66 3.06 9.61
C PRO A 153 12.54 4.58 9.72
N ARG A 154 13.65 5.32 9.63
CA ARG A 154 13.62 6.79 9.68
C ARG A 154 12.92 7.40 8.47
N GLN A 155 13.13 6.87 7.26
CA GLN A 155 12.44 7.36 6.05
C GLN A 155 10.94 7.12 6.15
N ILE A 156 10.54 5.93 6.59
CA ILE A 156 9.13 5.59 6.83
C ILE A 156 8.50 6.58 7.81
N ARG A 157 9.10 6.80 9.00
CA ARG A 157 8.56 7.75 9.99
C ARG A 157 8.43 9.17 9.45
N THR A 158 9.37 9.59 8.61
CA THR A 158 9.34 10.90 7.94
C THR A 158 8.15 11.01 7.00
N ASN A 159 7.92 10.00 6.16
CA ASN A 159 6.74 9.94 5.30
C ASN A 159 5.43 9.95 6.08
N LEU A 160 5.35 9.15 7.14
CA LEU A 160 4.16 9.10 7.98
C LEU A 160 3.84 10.46 8.59
N ARG A 161 4.85 11.22 9.06
CA ARG A 161 4.63 12.60 9.57
C ARG A 161 4.05 13.51 8.50
N HIS A 162 4.57 13.44 7.28
CA HIS A 162 4.05 14.23 6.15
C HIS A 162 2.61 13.84 5.81
N LEU A 163 2.29 12.54 5.83
CA LEU A 163 0.93 12.05 5.58
C LEU A 163 -0.05 12.43 6.70
N ALA A 164 0.39 12.41 7.97
CA ALA A 164 -0.41 12.84 9.10
C ALA A 164 -0.78 14.32 9.00
N ALA A 165 0.23 15.19 8.83
CA ALA A 165 0.02 16.62 8.65
C ALA A 165 -0.87 16.92 7.43
N PHE A 166 -0.67 16.18 6.33
CA PHE A 166 -1.51 16.30 5.15
C PHE A 166 -2.97 15.91 5.44
N ALA A 167 -3.21 14.78 6.11
CA ALA A 167 -4.55 14.31 6.45
C ALA A 167 -5.30 15.27 7.37
N GLU A 168 -4.59 15.88 8.33
CA GLU A 168 -5.13 16.93 9.20
C GLU A 168 -5.53 18.18 8.41
N ALA A 169 -4.71 18.59 7.43
CA ALA A 169 -4.96 19.74 6.55
C ALA A 169 -5.96 19.46 5.40
N LEU A 170 -6.54 18.26 5.32
CA LEU A 170 -7.63 17.96 4.38
C LEU A 170 -8.98 18.32 4.99
N ASP A 171 -9.88 18.81 4.14
CA ASP A 171 -11.29 18.95 4.49
C ASP A 171 -11.89 17.58 4.83
N SER A 172 -12.86 17.55 5.75
CA SER A 172 -13.55 16.31 6.16
C SER A 172 -14.13 15.53 4.99
N ARG A 173 -14.61 16.23 3.95
CA ARG A 173 -15.11 15.64 2.70
C ARG A 173 -14.04 14.97 1.85
N LEU A 174 -12.77 15.35 1.95
CA LEU A 174 -11.69 14.68 1.21
C LEU A 174 -11.04 13.60 2.06
N ARG A 175 -10.97 13.82 3.39
CA ARG A 175 -10.31 12.94 4.35
C ARG A 175 -10.82 11.50 4.29
N HIS A 176 -12.13 11.28 4.13
CA HIS A 176 -12.69 9.91 4.07
C HIS A 176 -12.23 9.09 2.85
N ARG A 177 -11.67 9.74 1.82
CA ARG A 177 -11.16 9.08 0.61
C ARG A 177 -9.66 8.83 0.67
N LEU A 178 -8.97 9.38 1.67
CA LEU A 178 -7.57 9.12 1.95
C LEU A 178 -7.49 8.02 3.02
N GLN A 179 -6.82 6.93 2.70
CA GLN A 179 -6.56 5.84 3.62
C GLN A 179 -5.06 5.58 3.65
N VAL A 180 -4.47 5.58 4.84
CA VAL A 180 -3.06 5.29 5.04
C VAL A 180 -2.96 4.18 6.07
N ARG A 181 -2.30 3.09 5.68
CA ARG A 181 -2.06 1.91 6.51
C ARG A 181 -0.58 1.56 6.49
N LEU A 182 -0.14 0.99 7.59
CA LEU A 182 1.17 0.40 7.74
C LEU A 182 1.03 -1.12 7.67
N TYR A 183 1.92 -1.85 7.02
CA TYR A 183 1.91 -3.31 7.02
C TYR A 183 3.15 -3.91 7.70
N ASP A 184 2.96 -5.04 8.38
CA ASP A 184 4.00 -5.83 9.03
C ASP A 184 4.19 -7.16 8.27
N ALA A 185 4.81 -7.07 7.09
CA ALA A 185 5.17 -8.23 6.28
C ALA A 185 6.41 -7.95 5.43
N SER A 186 7.11 -8.99 5.00
CA SER A 186 8.23 -8.84 4.07
C SER A 186 7.74 -8.25 2.74
N PRO A 187 8.34 -7.13 2.28
CA PRO A 187 7.88 -6.45 1.08
C PRO A 187 8.25 -7.27 -0.17
N SER A 188 7.25 -7.70 -0.96
CA SER A 188 7.49 -8.49 -2.17
C SER A 188 7.49 -7.65 -3.45
N ILE A 189 6.63 -6.62 -3.52
CA ILE A 189 6.47 -5.74 -4.68
C ILE A 189 6.25 -4.30 -4.26
N GLN A 190 6.75 -3.36 -5.06
CA GLN A 190 6.37 -1.96 -5.04
C GLN A 190 5.25 -1.76 -6.07
N LEU A 191 4.27 -0.93 -5.73
CA LEU A 191 3.14 -0.59 -6.58
C LEU A 191 2.87 0.91 -6.54
N TYR A 192 2.78 1.52 -7.72
CA TYR A 192 2.27 2.87 -7.93
C TYR A 192 1.14 2.83 -8.96
N GLN A 193 -0.11 2.76 -8.49
CA GLN A 193 -1.31 2.69 -9.33
C GLN A 193 -1.95 4.06 -9.54
N TRP A 194 -2.37 4.33 -10.77
CA TRP A 194 -3.30 5.39 -11.13
C TRP A 194 -4.41 4.83 -12.04
N ASP A 195 -5.64 4.88 -11.54
CA ASP A 195 -6.86 4.40 -12.19
C ASP A 195 -6.77 2.96 -12.73
N GLY A 196 -6.56 2.80 -14.03
CA GLY A 196 -6.48 1.51 -14.74
C GLY A 196 -5.05 1.07 -15.07
N ARG A 197 -4.03 1.77 -14.59
CA ARG A 197 -2.62 1.50 -14.87
C ARG A 197 -1.81 1.49 -13.59
N ALA A 198 -0.71 0.77 -13.59
CA ALA A 198 0.21 0.73 -12.48
C ALA A 198 1.66 0.59 -12.95
N LEU A 199 2.58 1.14 -12.17
CA LEU A 199 4.00 0.82 -12.21
C LEU A 199 4.30 -0.16 -11.07
N ILE A 200 4.99 -1.24 -11.40
CA ILE A 200 5.35 -2.30 -10.46
C ILE A 200 6.87 -2.52 -10.53
N SER A 201 7.47 -2.74 -9.37
CA SER A 201 8.84 -3.25 -9.29
C SER A 201 8.97 -4.24 -8.14
N PHE A 202 10.10 -4.94 -8.09
CA PHE A 202 10.45 -5.83 -6.99
C PHE A 202 11.43 -5.14 -6.06
N PHE A 203 11.63 -5.68 -4.86
CA PHE A 203 12.64 -5.20 -3.91
C PHE A 203 13.94 -6.01 -4.07
N PRO A 204 14.89 -5.58 -4.91
CA PRO A 204 16.20 -6.20 -5.00
C PRO A 204 17.03 -5.96 -3.73
N ILE A 205 17.86 -6.94 -3.38
CA ILE A 205 18.86 -6.79 -2.32
C ILE A 205 19.86 -5.68 -2.70
N GLY A 206 20.10 -4.73 -1.80
CA GLY A 206 21.10 -3.68 -1.99
C GLY A 206 20.79 -2.60 -3.02
N LYS A 207 19.56 -2.54 -3.57
CA LYS A 207 19.13 -1.47 -4.49
C LYS A 207 17.79 -0.88 -4.07
N LEU A 208 17.59 0.41 -4.33
CA LEU A 208 16.31 1.10 -4.11
C LEU A 208 15.31 0.65 -5.17
N SER A 209 14.07 0.40 -4.76
CA SER A 209 12.99 -0.05 -5.63
C SER A 209 12.67 0.95 -6.74
N PHE A 210 12.88 2.26 -6.50
CA PHE A 210 12.67 3.29 -7.53
C PHE A 210 13.85 3.46 -8.52
N ASN A 211 15.01 2.84 -8.24
CA ASN A 211 16.20 2.87 -9.10
C ASN A 211 16.37 1.61 -9.95
N VAL A 212 15.36 0.72 -9.96
CA VAL A 212 15.34 -0.49 -10.79
C VAL A 212 14.25 -0.42 -11.84
N PRO A 213 14.26 -1.31 -12.85
CA PRO A 213 13.23 -1.30 -13.86
C PRO A 213 11.82 -1.39 -13.28
N GLN A 214 10.92 -0.59 -13.84
CA GLN A 214 9.50 -0.53 -13.49
C GLN A 214 8.69 -1.11 -14.65
N LEU A 215 7.76 -2.00 -14.32
CA LEU A 215 6.84 -2.59 -15.27
C LEU A 215 5.52 -1.82 -15.24
N GLU A 216 5.21 -1.11 -16.32
CA GLU A 216 3.90 -0.50 -16.51
C GLU A 216 2.92 -1.54 -17.04
N VAL A 217 1.86 -1.79 -16.28
CA VAL A 217 0.84 -2.79 -16.59
C VAL A 217 -0.54 -2.17 -16.68
N ASP A 218 -1.41 -2.80 -17.47
CA ASP A 218 -2.85 -2.57 -17.41
C ASP A 218 -3.44 -3.36 -16.24
N MET A 219 -4.24 -2.71 -15.40
CA MET A 219 -4.85 -3.35 -14.23
C MET A 219 -5.92 -4.39 -14.63
N ASP A 220 -6.44 -4.32 -15.86
CA ASP A 220 -7.37 -5.31 -16.41
C ASP A 220 -6.65 -6.52 -17.05
N SER A 221 -5.31 -6.55 -17.04
CA SER A 221 -4.51 -7.69 -17.53
C SER A 221 -4.28 -8.75 -16.44
N PRO A 222 -3.86 -9.98 -16.79
CA PRO A 222 -3.50 -10.99 -15.79
C PRO A 222 -2.43 -10.52 -14.77
N TRP A 223 -1.44 -9.74 -15.23
CA TRP A 223 -0.44 -9.13 -14.36
C TRP A 223 -1.05 -8.10 -13.41
N GLY A 224 -1.97 -7.28 -13.92
CA GLY A 224 -2.77 -6.34 -13.14
C GLY A 224 -3.61 -7.04 -12.06
N GLY A 225 -4.25 -8.15 -12.41
CA GLY A 225 -5.02 -8.99 -11.49
C GLY A 225 -4.16 -9.59 -10.37
N PHE A 226 -2.97 -10.10 -10.70
CA PHE A 226 -2.02 -10.61 -9.69
C PHE A 226 -1.60 -9.50 -8.71
N VAL A 227 -1.21 -8.34 -9.21
CA VAL A 227 -0.79 -7.21 -8.36
C VAL A 227 -1.95 -6.65 -7.53
N HIS A 228 -3.14 -6.58 -8.11
CA HIS A 228 -4.35 -6.23 -7.37
C HIS A 228 -4.58 -7.19 -6.21
N ALA A 229 -4.54 -8.50 -6.45
CA ALA A 229 -4.72 -9.51 -5.41
C ALA A 229 -3.67 -9.40 -4.29
N ARG A 230 -2.39 -9.17 -4.63
CA ARG A 230 -1.33 -8.96 -3.63
C ARG A 230 -1.54 -7.70 -2.79
N PHE A 231 -2.05 -6.63 -3.38
CA PHE A 231 -2.40 -5.43 -2.63
C PHE A 231 -3.57 -5.70 -1.68
N GLU A 232 -4.66 -6.29 -2.18
CA GLU A 232 -5.85 -6.58 -1.35
C GLU A 232 -5.53 -7.55 -0.21
N GLU A 233 -4.73 -8.59 -0.48
CA GLU A 233 -4.30 -9.55 0.55
C GLU A 233 -3.64 -8.86 1.73
N LEU A 234 -2.73 -7.90 1.49
CA LEU A 234 -2.14 -7.12 2.58
C LEU A 234 -3.14 -6.13 3.17
N TRP A 235 -3.91 -5.44 2.31
CA TRP A 235 -4.80 -4.36 2.70
C TRP A 235 -5.96 -4.82 3.61
N GLU A 236 -6.52 -6.00 3.33
CA GLU A 236 -7.65 -6.59 4.05
C GLU A 236 -7.19 -7.40 5.29
N HIS A 237 -5.91 -7.73 5.40
CA HIS A 237 -5.38 -8.46 6.54
C HIS A 237 -5.24 -7.54 7.76
N GLU A 238 -6.32 -7.37 8.52
CA GLU A 238 -6.39 -6.47 9.69
C GLU A 238 -5.32 -6.77 10.74
N GLN A 239 -4.86 -8.01 10.87
CA GLN A 239 -3.82 -8.36 11.84
C GLN A 239 -2.41 -7.94 11.40
N ALA A 240 -2.22 -7.77 10.09
CA ALA A 240 -0.94 -7.43 9.49
C ALA A 240 -0.88 -5.96 9.09
N THR A 241 -1.96 -5.20 9.31
CA THR A 241 -2.02 -3.77 8.99
C THR A 241 -2.45 -2.90 10.17
N LEU A 242 -1.93 -1.68 10.21
CA LEU A 242 -2.21 -0.67 11.23
C LEU A 242 -2.62 0.62 10.55
N ASP A 243 -3.81 1.15 10.87
CA ASP A 243 -4.22 2.46 10.36
C ASP A 243 -3.31 3.57 10.92
N LEU A 244 -3.04 4.58 10.09
CA LEU A 244 -2.16 5.72 10.45
C LEU A 244 -2.54 6.37 11.77
N GLU A 245 -3.83 6.50 12.05
CA GLU A 245 -4.35 7.11 13.29
C GLU A 245 -3.95 6.34 14.55
N ARG A 246 -3.99 5.00 14.47
CA ARG A 246 -3.61 4.08 15.55
C ARG A 246 -2.10 3.96 15.70
N TYR A 247 -1.35 4.25 14.63
CA TYR A 247 0.10 4.37 14.71
C TYR A 247 0.52 5.57 15.57
N TRP A 248 -0.17 6.72 15.45
CA TRP A 248 0.19 7.95 16.17
C TRP A 248 -0.27 8.03 17.61
N SER A 249 -1.35 7.34 17.96
CA SER A 249 -1.96 7.52 19.26
C SER A 249 -2.56 6.23 19.78
N VAL A 250 -2.53 6.12 21.10
CA VAL A 250 -3.24 5.09 21.84
C VAL A 250 -4.38 5.75 22.61
N THR A 251 -5.51 5.07 22.70
CA THR A 251 -6.61 5.47 23.58
C THR A 251 -6.32 4.97 24.99
N VAL A 252 -6.33 5.90 25.94
CA VAL A 252 -6.19 5.64 27.38
C VAL A 252 -7.44 6.10 28.11
N THR A 253 -8.02 5.23 28.91
CA THR A 253 -9.08 5.57 29.88
C THR A 253 -8.44 5.73 31.25
N LEU A 254 -8.48 6.94 31.81
CA LEU A 254 -8.01 7.21 33.16
C LEU A 254 -9.03 6.66 34.17
N ARG A 255 -8.55 5.94 35.17
CA ARG A 255 -9.37 5.39 36.26
C ARG A 255 -8.93 5.95 37.60
N HIS A 256 -9.91 6.34 38.39
CA HIS A 256 -9.76 6.63 39.81
C HIS A 256 -10.59 5.59 40.57
N ASP A 257 -9.94 4.81 41.42
CA ASP A 257 -10.52 3.60 42.01
C ASP A 257 -11.09 2.67 40.93
N GLU A 258 -12.38 2.35 41.00
CA GLU A 258 -13.08 1.50 40.04
C GLU A 258 -13.81 2.26 38.93
N SER A 259 -13.78 3.60 38.92
CA SER A 259 -14.55 4.42 37.99
C SER A 259 -13.70 4.94 36.83
N ASP A 260 -14.21 4.79 35.61
CA ASP A 260 -13.66 5.41 34.41
C ASP A 260 -13.96 6.91 34.45
N VAL A 261 -12.92 7.74 34.42
CA VAL A 261 -13.03 9.20 34.58
C VAL A 261 -13.08 9.90 33.23
N VAL A 262 -12.13 9.59 32.35
CA VAL A 262 -11.98 10.25 31.05
C VAL A 262 -11.24 9.35 30.06
N GLU A 263 -11.67 9.41 28.80
CA GLU A 263 -10.98 8.79 27.68
C GLU A 263 -10.19 9.87 26.93
N VAL A 264 -8.88 9.63 26.76
CA VAL A 264 -7.96 10.55 26.11
C VAL A 264 -7.12 9.79 25.11
N ARG A 265 -6.78 10.44 23.99
CA ARG A 265 -5.82 9.91 23.03
C ARG A 265 -4.47 10.52 23.28
N VAL A 266 -3.45 9.68 23.43
CA VAL A 266 -2.10 10.14 23.75
C VAL A 266 -1.05 9.60 22.79
N PRO A 267 0.00 10.38 22.52
CA PRO A 267 1.19 9.88 21.86
C PRO A 267 1.80 8.72 22.64
N PHE A 268 2.31 7.73 21.93
CA PHE A 268 3.00 6.59 22.53
C PHE A 268 4.17 6.07 21.68
N VAL A 269 5.07 5.36 22.33
CA VAL A 269 6.14 4.56 21.69
C VAL A 269 6.25 3.19 22.36
N THR A 270 6.74 2.21 21.61
CA THR A 270 7.09 0.89 22.13
C THR A 270 8.60 0.71 22.00
N VAL A 271 9.27 0.38 23.10
CA VAL A 271 10.72 0.16 23.14
C VAL A 271 10.99 -1.11 23.95
N ASP A 272 11.71 -2.07 23.38
CA ASP A 272 12.04 -3.36 24.02
C ASP A 272 10.81 -4.13 24.57
N GLY A 273 9.66 -3.98 23.91
CA GLY A 273 8.39 -4.59 24.32
C GLY A 273 7.68 -3.86 25.48
N GLN A 274 8.21 -2.72 25.94
CA GLN A 274 7.58 -1.85 26.93
C GLN A 274 6.89 -0.67 26.23
N HIS A 275 5.76 -0.22 26.80
CA HIS A 275 4.97 0.87 26.25
C HIS A 275 5.12 2.13 27.08
N TYR A 276 5.35 3.25 26.40
CA TYR A 276 5.52 4.56 26.99
C TYR A 276 4.52 5.52 26.36
N VAL A 277 3.86 6.33 27.18
CA VAL A 277 2.86 7.33 26.76
C VAL A 277 3.31 8.72 27.17
N ASP A 278 2.97 9.72 26.35
CA ASP A 278 3.15 11.14 26.67
C ASP A 278 1.88 11.68 27.33
N CYS A 279 1.97 11.94 28.64
CA CYS A 279 0.86 12.39 29.47
C CYS A 279 0.64 13.90 29.43
N ARG A 280 1.38 14.68 28.62
CA ARG A 280 1.23 16.15 28.58
C ARG A 280 -0.20 16.64 28.33
N GLY A 281 -1.03 15.82 27.67
CA GLY A 281 -2.45 16.09 27.41
C GLY A 281 -3.38 15.99 28.63
N PHE A 282 -2.93 15.43 29.75
CA PHE A 282 -3.71 15.33 30.98
C PHE A 282 -2.83 15.37 32.24
N ARG A 283 -3.25 16.10 33.27
CA ARG A 283 -2.51 16.11 34.54
C ARG A 283 -2.92 14.93 35.41
N VAL A 284 -1.97 14.05 35.73
CA VAL A 284 -2.15 12.99 36.73
C VAL A 284 -2.06 13.63 38.11
N THR A 285 -3.19 13.72 38.82
CA THR A 285 -3.23 14.19 40.22
C THR A 285 -3.73 13.03 41.08
N GLY A 286 -2.83 12.37 41.80
CA GLY A 286 -3.12 11.20 42.64
C GLY A 286 -2.80 9.85 41.98
N PRO A 287 -3.05 8.72 42.70
CA PRO A 287 -2.78 7.38 42.21
C PRO A 287 -3.82 6.97 41.16
N LEU A 288 -3.62 7.37 39.90
CA LEU A 288 -4.46 6.96 38.79
C LEU A 288 -3.91 5.67 38.15
N THR A 289 -4.82 4.76 37.83
CA THR A 289 -4.53 3.67 36.89
C THR A 289 -5.07 4.04 35.51
N VAL A 290 -4.55 3.39 34.48
CA VAL A 290 -4.92 3.64 33.09
C VAL A 290 -5.30 2.33 32.44
N ARG A 291 -6.50 2.28 31.86
CA ARG A 291 -6.86 1.21 30.93
C ARG A 291 -6.45 1.65 29.53
N ALA A 292 -5.48 0.99 28.94
CA ALA A 292 -4.96 1.34 27.62
C ALA A 292 -5.41 0.30 26.59
N VAL A 293 -5.96 0.78 25.48
CA VAL A 293 -6.20 -0.06 24.29
C VAL A 293 -4.97 0.05 23.40
N LEU A 294 -3.91 -0.67 23.78
CA LEU A 294 -2.68 -0.71 22.99
C LEU A 294 -3.01 -1.23 21.60
N PRO A 295 -2.42 -0.66 20.52
CA PRO A 295 -2.68 -1.11 19.17
C PRO A 295 -2.38 -2.61 19.10
N PRO A 296 -3.40 -3.46 18.90
CA PRO A 296 -3.18 -4.88 18.77
C PRO A 296 -2.50 -5.14 17.43
N ARG A 297 -1.47 -5.97 17.38
CA ARG A 297 -1.15 -6.72 16.14
C ARG A 297 -2.04 -7.98 15.99
N ALA A 298 -3.03 -8.17 16.87
CA ALA A 298 -4.03 -9.24 16.78
C ALA A 298 -5.44 -8.71 17.16
N PRO A 299 -6.47 -8.89 16.33
CA PRO A 299 -7.84 -8.48 16.66
C PRO A 299 -8.28 -9.14 17.97
N GLY A 300 -8.80 -8.32 18.89
CA GLY A 300 -9.27 -8.77 20.20
C GLY A 300 -8.28 -8.67 21.34
N ALA A 301 -7.16 -7.93 21.22
CA ALA A 301 -6.40 -7.57 22.43
C ALA A 301 -7.30 -6.75 23.35
N ALA A 302 -7.75 -7.39 24.43
CA ALA A 302 -8.56 -6.75 25.44
C ALA A 302 -7.80 -5.55 26.01
N PRO A 303 -8.49 -4.43 26.32
CA PRO A 303 -7.88 -3.31 27.00
C PRO A 303 -7.16 -3.82 28.26
N GLY A 304 -5.85 -3.56 28.36
CA GLY A 304 -5.08 -3.88 29.55
C GLY A 304 -5.23 -2.78 30.59
N VAL A 305 -5.31 -3.14 31.86
CA VAL A 305 -5.18 -2.18 32.97
C VAL A 305 -3.70 -2.07 33.32
N PHE A 306 -3.22 -0.83 33.43
CA PHE A 306 -1.84 -0.49 33.72
C PHE A 306 -1.78 0.57 34.81
N ALA A 307 -0.73 0.56 35.62
CA ALA A 307 -0.31 1.72 36.38
C ALA A 307 0.67 2.58 35.54
N LEU A 308 0.73 3.86 35.85
CA LEU A 308 1.72 4.78 35.28
C LEU A 308 2.93 4.86 36.20
N ALA A 309 4.11 4.58 35.66
CA ALA A 309 5.37 4.72 36.38
C ALA A 309 6.28 5.74 35.66
N GLU A 310 7.05 6.51 36.43
CA GLU A 310 8.13 7.31 35.85
C GLU A 310 9.21 6.35 35.33
N PRO A 311 9.76 6.58 34.11
CA PRO A 311 10.90 5.80 33.66
C PRO A 311 12.12 6.16 34.52
N ALA A 312 12.79 5.15 35.08
CA ALA A 312 13.98 5.33 35.91
C ALA A 312 15.25 4.96 35.13
N ASP A 313 16.38 5.60 35.42
CA ASP A 313 17.65 5.27 34.75
C ASP A 313 18.15 3.84 35.01
N GLY A 314 17.64 3.19 36.06
CA GLY A 314 17.89 1.76 36.35
C GLY A 314 16.95 0.79 35.60
N ASP A 315 16.00 1.29 34.81
CA ASP A 315 15.14 0.46 33.99
C ASP A 315 15.90 -0.18 32.83
N ARG A 316 15.34 -1.27 32.28
CA ARG A 316 15.87 -1.95 31.08
C ARG A 316 16.11 -1.00 29.90
N THR A 317 15.27 0.02 29.76
CA THR A 317 15.35 1.03 28.70
C THR A 317 15.58 2.41 29.32
N PRO A 318 16.76 3.03 29.11
CA PRO A 318 17.07 4.35 29.66
C PRO A 318 16.12 5.44 29.15
N VAL A 319 15.84 6.45 29.99
CA VAL A 319 14.95 7.59 29.68
C VAL A 319 15.36 8.29 28.38
N ALA A 320 16.68 8.48 28.18
CA ALA A 320 17.22 9.11 26.98
C ALA A 320 16.91 8.33 25.69
N VAL A 321 16.85 7.00 25.76
CA VAL A 321 16.46 6.14 24.64
C VAL A 321 14.98 6.34 24.32
N VAL A 322 14.12 6.32 25.34
CA VAL A 322 12.68 6.56 25.17
C VAL A 322 12.41 7.92 24.55
N LYS A 323 13.06 8.99 25.05
CA LYS A 323 12.95 10.34 24.48
C LYS A 323 13.35 10.38 23.01
N ARG A 324 14.47 9.71 22.65
CA ARG A 324 14.90 9.61 21.25
C ARG A 324 13.86 8.91 20.36
N HIS A 325 13.18 7.86 20.85
CA HIS A 325 12.10 7.20 20.10
C HIS A 325 10.90 8.13 19.89
N PHE A 326 10.52 8.92 20.90
CA PHE A 326 9.49 9.96 20.74
C PHE A 326 9.91 10.99 19.68
N ASP A 327 11.13 11.51 19.76
CA ASP A 327 11.63 12.50 18.80
C ASP A 327 11.70 11.94 17.37
N GLN A 328 12.09 10.67 17.22
CA GLN A 328 12.11 10.00 15.92
C GLN A 328 10.71 9.79 15.34
N LYS A 329 9.71 9.50 16.17
CA LYS A 329 8.33 9.27 15.75
C LYS A 329 7.62 10.60 15.49
N TYR A 330 7.52 11.46 16.49
CA TYR A 330 6.72 12.68 16.49
C TYR A 330 7.47 13.93 16.02
N GLY A 331 8.79 13.87 15.87
CA GLY A 331 9.64 15.04 15.68
C GLY A 331 10.16 15.58 17.01
N HIS A 332 11.22 16.39 16.94
CA HIS A 332 11.79 17.05 18.11
C HIS A 332 10.78 18.02 18.71
N ASP A 333 10.56 17.93 20.02
CA ASP A 333 9.75 18.87 20.78
C ASP A 333 10.69 19.62 21.73
N ASP A 334 10.71 20.95 21.61
CA ASP A 334 11.48 21.83 22.49
C ASP A 334 10.87 21.87 23.92
N GLY A 335 9.64 21.36 24.10
CA GLY A 335 9.00 21.18 25.39
C GLY A 335 9.41 19.89 26.10
N GLU A 336 9.36 19.92 27.44
CA GLU A 336 9.55 18.73 28.27
C GLU A 336 8.32 17.81 28.12
N ARG A 337 8.51 16.64 27.50
CA ARG A 337 7.47 15.59 27.40
C ARG A 337 7.26 14.94 28.76
N ASP A 338 6.00 14.78 29.18
CA ASP A 338 5.67 14.07 30.43
C ASP A 338 5.52 12.57 30.14
N VAL A 339 6.65 11.88 29.99
CA VAL A 339 6.65 10.47 29.60
C VAL A 339 6.40 9.57 30.82
N ARG A 340 5.45 8.64 30.67
CA ARG A 340 5.12 7.59 31.65
C ARG A 340 5.19 6.22 31.00
N ARG A 341 5.73 5.24 31.74
CA ARG A 341 5.72 3.83 31.36
C ARG A 341 4.42 3.17 31.81
N LEU A 342 3.81 2.38 30.95
CA LEU A 342 2.70 1.49 31.31
C LEU A 342 3.26 0.23 31.97
N VAL A 343 2.92 0.01 33.24
CA VAL A 343 3.33 -1.18 34.01
C VAL A 343 2.11 -1.94 34.52
N PRO A 344 2.17 -3.28 34.71
CA PRO A 344 1.08 -4.01 35.34
C PRO A 344 0.71 -3.40 36.72
N PRO A 345 -0.58 -3.37 37.10
CA PRO A 345 -0.99 -2.80 38.37
C PRO A 345 -0.40 -3.59 39.55
N PRO A 346 -0.04 -2.91 40.65
CA PRO A 346 0.52 -3.56 41.82
C PRO A 346 -0.49 -4.56 42.40
N GLY A 347 -0.10 -5.85 42.45
CA GLY A 347 -0.93 -6.95 42.94
C GLY A 347 -1.34 -7.99 41.88
N ASP A 348 -1.16 -7.69 40.58
CA ASP A 348 -1.58 -8.56 39.48
C ASP A 348 -0.44 -9.45 38.94
N ALA A 349 0.51 -9.80 39.80
CA ALA A 349 1.72 -10.56 39.45
C ALA A 349 1.40 -12.03 39.11
N ARG A 350 0.76 -12.27 37.97
CA ARG A 350 1.04 -13.49 37.19
C ARG A 350 2.35 -13.28 36.44
N THR A 351 3.45 -13.25 37.18
CA THR A 351 4.78 -13.39 36.57
C THR A 351 4.84 -14.79 35.96
N PRO A 352 4.99 -14.96 34.64
CA PRO A 352 5.36 -16.26 34.10
C PRO A 352 6.75 -16.54 34.63
N ALA A 353 6.90 -17.61 35.44
CA ALA A 353 8.21 -18.04 35.89
C ALA A 353 9.13 -18.21 34.66
N PRO A 354 10.38 -17.71 34.70
CA PRO A 354 11.32 -17.97 33.62
C PRO A 354 11.42 -19.48 33.43
N ARG A 355 11.12 -19.96 32.22
CA ARG A 355 11.30 -21.39 31.87
C ARG A 355 12.75 -21.74 32.19
N PRO A 356 13.02 -22.75 33.03
CA PRO A 356 14.39 -23.22 33.23
C PRO A 356 14.95 -23.63 31.88
N ALA A 357 16.15 -23.12 31.57
CA ALA A 357 16.90 -23.55 30.41
C ALA A 357 17.10 -25.06 30.53
N THR A 358 16.44 -25.82 29.65
CA THR A 358 16.73 -27.24 29.47
C THR A 358 18.20 -27.36 29.08
N ALA A 359 18.99 -27.88 30.02
CA ALA A 359 20.36 -28.27 29.82
C ALA A 359 20.46 -29.27 28.66
N GLY A 360 21.59 -29.20 27.96
CA GLY A 360 21.79 -29.79 26.64
C GLY A 360 21.60 -31.30 26.59
N ASP A 361 20.93 -31.73 25.53
CA ASP A 361 21.11 -33.06 24.98
C ASP A 361 22.42 -33.09 24.19
N THR A 362 23.48 -33.55 24.85
CA THR A 362 24.60 -34.20 24.18
C THR A 362 24.15 -35.60 23.75
N HIS A 363 23.90 -35.79 22.45
CA HIS A 363 23.99 -37.11 21.85
C HIS A 363 24.89 -37.09 20.62
N ALA A 364 26.02 -37.77 20.78
CA ALA A 364 26.91 -38.19 19.72
C ALA A 364 26.18 -39.12 18.74
N ARG A 365 26.37 -38.88 17.45
CA ARG A 365 26.82 -39.89 16.46
C ARG A 365 27.32 -39.21 15.20
#